data_AF-A0A966J6A9-F1
#
_entry.id   AF-A0A966J6A9-F1
#
_cell.length_a   1.000
_cell.length_b   1.000
_cell.length_c   1.000
_cell.angle_alpha   90.00
_cell.angle_beta   90.00
_cell.angle_gamma   90.00
#
_symmetry.space_group_name_H-M   'P 1'
#
loop_
_entity.id
_entity.type
_entity.pdbx_description
1 polymer ?
#
loop_
_entity_poly.entity_id
_entity_poly.type
_entity_poly.pdbx_seq_one_letter_code
_entity_poly.pdbx_strand_id
1 'polypeptide(L)'
;MTHVFPLMARVAVVASLVTSVVQAGTLRAQTRTGVAPVADTIRGLAYDSLSWQPLSGALVTAEPGGLTAVSDSLGRFLIVSPVPVKRLVAFHDQADRLGLGELVATRPDSGATWARPIVATPSISTVWQKLCAPARRPGNGNGGIVFGSTVAADGSTRIAGLGLVLQWESIRGIADTSKRLESITTRSDSIGNFVFCGVQDFGPAAVVASSSQWRSDNVLVPADASSLRRVDLVVGPREGAGAFATVGGYVYDETGTIVPGATVSIGGFAGEIQSGPNGRFTLTNVPTGSRMIGARKVGYLSTGQQLDITDKGIARVELRITKATVTLNAVETRETRVMTRDARELDERRVANKGRFLDSTYFRGYVETRQALDAAPGLRTQVGRSPGDFILRGRGDCVATLWVNGVREPMTFDNMLARVDKDNIAAVEIYPSENMAPTRFQTPGNSCAVVLLWTKTHINARR
;
A
#
# COMPACT_ATOMS: atom_id res chain seq x y z
N MET A 1 25.00 75.48 1.28
CA MET A 1 24.53 76.41 0.23
C MET A 1 23.07 76.06 -0.06
N THR A 2 22.12 76.71 0.64
CA THR A 2 21.43 77.97 0.21
C THR A 2 20.49 77.68 -0.97
N HIS A 3 19.20 78.01 -1.03
CA HIS A 3 18.19 78.78 -0.28
C HIS A 3 16.81 78.29 -0.87
N VAL A 4 15.68 78.15 -0.18
CA VAL A 4 14.83 79.13 0.55
C VAL A 4 14.09 80.10 -0.41
N PHE A 5 12.75 79.95 -0.48
CA PHE A 5 11.68 80.97 -0.67
C PHE A 5 11.47 81.62 -2.08
N PRO A 6 10.43 82.46 -2.30
CA PRO A 6 8.98 82.16 -2.40
C PRO A 6 8.34 82.96 -3.58
N LEU A 7 7.01 83.02 -3.72
CA LEU A 7 6.34 84.29 -4.08
C LEU A 7 4.85 84.28 -3.68
N MET A 8 4.56 85.05 -2.62
CA MET A 8 3.34 85.85 -2.44
C MET A 8 3.18 86.82 -3.61
N ALA A 9 2.06 87.42 -4.02
CA ALA A 9 0.68 87.55 -3.54
C ALA A 9 -0.12 88.18 -4.72
N ARG A 10 -1.46 88.10 -4.70
CA ARG A 10 -2.30 89.30 -4.70
C ARG A 10 -3.76 88.99 -4.38
N VAL A 11 -4.25 89.76 -3.42
CA VAL A 11 -5.59 89.85 -2.87
C VAL A 11 -6.51 90.53 -3.87
N ALA A 12 -7.73 90.03 -4.03
CA ALA A 12 -8.91 90.85 -4.34
C ALA A 12 -10.13 90.24 -3.63
N VAL A 13 -10.50 90.87 -2.54
CA VAL A 13 -11.75 90.66 -1.80
C VAL A 13 -12.88 91.29 -2.61
N VAL A 14 -13.92 90.51 -2.94
CA VAL A 14 -15.26 91.04 -3.19
C VAL A 14 -16.23 90.25 -2.34
N ALA A 15 -16.76 90.93 -1.33
CA ALA A 15 -17.84 90.48 -0.50
C ALA A 15 -19.16 90.62 -1.25
N SER A 16 -19.91 89.54 -1.36
CA SER A 16 -21.33 89.58 -1.71
C SER A 16 -22.09 88.66 -0.75
N LEU A 17 -22.79 89.28 0.21
CA LEU A 17 -23.87 88.65 0.96
C LEU A 17 -24.93 88.15 -0.02
N VAL A 18 -25.24 86.87 0.01
CA VAL A 18 -26.54 86.37 -0.46
C VAL A 18 -27.15 85.47 0.60
N THR A 19 -28.27 85.96 1.09
CA THR A 19 -29.24 85.39 2.02
C THR A 19 -29.56 83.92 1.77
N SER A 20 -29.53 83.15 2.85
CA SER A 20 -29.99 81.78 2.99
C SER A 20 -31.50 81.66 2.74
N VAL A 21 -31.88 81.02 1.63
CA VAL A 21 -33.20 80.40 1.50
C VAL A 21 -33.03 78.90 1.75
N VAL A 22 -33.47 78.46 2.93
CA VAL A 22 -33.63 77.05 3.26
C VAL A 22 -34.84 76.55 2.46
N GLN A 23 -34.61 76.04 1.25
CA GLN A 23 -35.58 75.15 0.63
C GLN A 23 -35.42 73.77 1.28
N ALA A 24 -36.40 73.42 2.10
CA ALA A 24 -36.63 72.05 2.54
C ALA A 24 -36.94 71.19 1.31
N GLY A 25 -35.89 70.75 0.62
CA GLY A 25 -35.99 69.68 -0.36
C GLY A 25 -36.41 68.43 0.37
N THR A 26 -37.64 67.98 0.14
CA THR A 26 -38.06 66.62 0.49
C THR A 26 -37.03 65.66 -0.08
N LEU A 27 -36.20 65.08 0.79
CA LEU A 27 -35.37 63.92 0.47
C LEU A 27 -36.33 62.82 0.04
N ARG A 28 -36.60 62.72 -1.26
CA ARG A 28 -37.07 61.47 -1.84
C ARG A 28 -35.95 60.48 -1.57
N ALA A 29 -36.15 59.63 -0.55
CA ALA A 29 -35.43 58.40 -0.41
C ALA A 29 -35.52 57.69 -1.77
N GLN A 30 -34.43 57.70 -2.53
CA GLN A 30 -34.27 56.72 -3.58
C GLN A 30 -34.16 55.39 -2.84
N THR A 31 -35.29 54.71 -2.67
CA THR A 31 -35.32 53.26 -2.57
C THR A 31 -34.67 52.75 -3.84
N ARG A 32 -33.33 52.66 -3.83
CA ARG A 32 -32.65 51.59 -4.55
C ARG A 32 -33.32 50.34 -4.03
N THR A 33 -34.17 49.75 -4.86
CA THR A 33 -34.47 48.32 -4.80
C THR A 33 -33.14 47.60 -5.00
N GLY A 34 -32.30 47.61 -3.97
CA GLY A 34 -31.20 46.70 -3.86
C GLY A 34 -31.83 45.33 -3.82
N VAL A 35 -31.74 44.61 -4.94
CA VAL A 35 -31.91 43.16 -4.95
C VAL A 35 -31.06 42.68 -3.78
N ALA A 36 -31.69 42.14 -2.73
CA ALA A 36 -30.96 41.59 -1.61
C ALA A 36 -29.92 40.62 -2.21
N PRO A 37 -28.63 40.72 -1.81
CA PRO A 37 -27.63 39.79 -2.32
C PRO A 37 -28.17 38.37 -2.17
N VAL A 38 -28.33 37.67 -3.29
CA VAL A 38 -28.84 36.30 -3.25
C VAL A 38 -27.79 35.47 -2.53
N ALA A 39 -28.08 35.12 -1.28
CA ALA A 39 -27.22 34.25 -0.50
C ALA A 39 -27.03 32.95 -1.26
N ASP A 40 -25.78 32.60 -1.51
CA ASP A 40 -25.39 31.44 -2.29
C ASP A 40 -25.02 30.31 -1.33
N THR A 41 -25.89 29.31 -1.25
CA THR A 41 -25.70 28.16 -0.37
C THR A 41 -25.10 27.01 -1.17
N ILE A 42 -23.82 26.75 -0.94
CA ILE A 42 -23.06 25.70 -1.59
C ILE A 42 -23.04 24.46 -0.70
N ARG A 43 -23.68 23.38 -1.17
CA ARG A 43 -23.58 22.03 -0.58
C ARG A 43 -22.76 21.18 -1.53
N GLY A 44 -21.50 20.91 -1.21
CA GLY A 44 -20.57 20.23 -2.10
C GLY A 44 -19.90 19.00 -1.51
N LEU A 45 -19.01 18.39 -2.31
CA LEU A 45 -18.23 17.22 -1.96
C LEU A 45 -16.74 17.45 -2.30
N ALA A 46 -15.85 17.15 -1.36
CA ALA A 46 -14.42 17.02 -1.57
C ALA A 46 -14.08 15.54 -1.79
N TYR A 47 -13.46 15.21 -2.92
CA TYR A 47 -13.32 13.80 -3.34
C TYR A 47 -11.95 13.49 -3.97
N ASP A 48 -11.38 12.35 -3.63
CA ASP A 48 -10.18 11.82 -4.27
C ASP A 48 -10.56 10.82 -5.35
N SER A 49 -10.47 11.26 -6.61
CA SER A 49 -10.72 10.44 -7.79
C SER A 49 -9.62 9.41 -8.06
N LEU A 50 -8.46 9.51 -7.41
CA LEU A 50 -7.31 8.62 -7.62
C LEU A 50 -7.38 7.37 -6.73
N SER A 51 -7.96 7.51 -5.53
CA SER A 51 -8.17 6.41 -4.59
C SER A 51 -9.65 6.03 -4.39
N TRP A 52 -10.57 6.77 -5.01
CA TRP A 52 -12.02 6.59 -4.89
C TRP A 52 -12.56 6.77 -3.45
N GLN A 53 -12.04 7.79 -2.75
CA GLN A 53 -12.39 8.06 -1.35
C GLN A 53 -12.81 9.52 -1.15
N PRO A 54 -13.70 9.80 -0.18
CA PRO A 54 -13.96 11.17 0.24
C PRO A 54 -12.71 11.80 0.88
N LEU A 55 -12.48 13.07 0.59
CA LEU A 55 -11.43 13.85 1.25
C LEU A 55 -11.98 14.42 2.56
N SER A 56 -11.67 13.79 3.68
CA SER A 56 -12.08 14.26 5.01
C SER A 56 -11.09 15.28 5.56
N GLY A 57 -11.58 16.40 6.08
CA GLY A 57 -10.71 17.46 6.61
C GLY A 57 -10.14 18.41 5.55
N ALA A 58 -10.68 18.39 4.32
CA ALA A 58 -10.30 19.33 3.27
C ALA A 58 -10.77 20.74 3.63
N LEU A 59 -9.86 21.72 3.61
CA LEU A 59 -10.20 23.12 3.77
C LEU A 59 -10.66 23.69 2.43
N VAL A 60 -11.96 23.95 2.30
CA VAL A 60 -12.59 24.48 1.09
C VAL A 60 -12.87 25.97 1.26
N THR A 61 -12.39 26.79 0.34
CA THR A 61 -12.58 28.24 0.29
C THR A 61 -13.44 28.61 -0.90
N ALA A 62 -14.46 29.43 -0.67
CA ALA A 62 -15.32 29.98 -1.70
C ALA A 62 -14.83 31.34 -2.20
N GLU A 63 -14.78 31.51 -3.52
CA GLU A 63 -14.33 32.73 -4.17
C GLU A 63 -15.37 33.23 -5.20
N PRO A 64 -15.69 34.54 -5.23
CA PRO A 64 -15.28 35.56 -4.26
C PRO A 64 -15.99 35.38 -2.91
N GLY A 65 -15.46 36.02 -1.87
CA GLY A 65 -16.07 36.04 -0.52
C GLY A 65 -15.16 35.48 0.58
N GLY A 66 -14.26 34.55 0.24
CA GLY A 66 -13.24 34.02 1.15
C GLY A 66 -13.80 33.17 2.29
N LEU A 67 -15.07 32.75 2.20
CA LEU A 67 -15.68 31.91 3.23
C LEU A 67 -15.11 30.50 3.13
N THR A 68 -14.84 29.91 4.28
CA THR A 68 -14.21 28.60 4.38
C THR A 68 -15.12 27.58 5.06
N ALA A 69 -15.01 26.32 4.67
CA ALA A 69 -15.57 25.18 5.39
C ALA A 69 -14.57 24.03 5.37
N VAL A 70 -14.65 23.14 6.37
CA VAL A 70 -13.88 21.89 6.40
C VAL A 70 -14.83 20.75 6.06
N SER A 71 -14.38 19.84 5.18
CA SER A 71 -15.18 18.68 4.80
C SER A 71 -15.27 17.64 5.93
N ASP A 72 -16.44 17.01 6.07
CA ASP A 72 -16.69 15.96 7.05
C ASP A 72 -16.05 14.60 6.67
N SER A 73 -16.32 13.54 7.43
CA SER A 73 -15.82 12.18 7.16
C SER A 73 -16.32 11.58 5.84
N LEU A 74 -17.39 12.13 5.28
CA LEU A 74 -17.96 11.76 3.98
C LEU A 74 -17.55 12.76 2.89
N GLY A 75 -16.61 13.66 3.17
CA GLY A 75 -16.12 14.67 2.25
C GLY A 75 -17.11 15.82 2.01
N ARG A 76 -18.23 15.89 2.73
CA ARG A 76 -19.27 16.89 2.48
C ARG A 76 -18.91 18.20 3.14
N PHE A 77 -19.25 19.31 2.50
CA PHE A 77 -19.11 20.64 3.08
C PHE A 77 -20.30 21.53 2.75
N LEU A 78 -20.51 22.54 3.60
CA LEU A 78 -21.54 23.57 3.44
C LEU A 78 -20.90 24.94 3.60
N ILE A 79 -21.06 25.79 2.57
CA ILE A 79 -20.68 27.20 2.61
C ILE A 79 -21.92 28.03 2.32
N VAL A 80 -22.18 29.04 3.16
CA VAL A 80 -23.24 30.03 2.94
C VAL A 80 -22.56 31.36 2.64
N SER A 81 -22.60 31.80 1.39
CA SER A 81 -21.95 33.03 0.94
C SER A 81 -22.95 34.16 0.73
N PRO A 82 -22.63 35.41 1.10
CA PRO A 82 -23.46 36.57 0.78
C PRO A 82 -23.35 36.98 -0.69
N VAL A 83 -22.42 36.40 -1.46
CA VAL A 83 -22.25 36.69 -2.90
C VAL A 83 -22.20 35.40 -3.72
N PRO A 84 -22.59 35.44 -5.00
CA PRO A 84 -22.49 34.28 -5.87
C PRO A 84 -21.04 33.74 -5.95
N VAL A 85 -20.85 32.50 -5.52
CA VAL A 85 -19.55 31.80 -5.56
C VAL A 85 -19.24 31.41 -6.99
N LYS A 86 -18.06 31.77 -7.49
CA LYS A 86 -17.60 31.44 -8.85
C LYS A 86 -16.64 30.26 -8.87
N ARG A 87 -15.86 30.09 -7.80
CA ARG A 87 -14.83 29.08 -7.69
C ARG A 87 -14.76 28.56 -6.26
N LEU A 88 -14.42 27.28 -6.14
CA LEU A 88 -14.09 26.63 -4.90
C LEU A 88 -12.64 26.16 -5.00
N VAL A 89 -11.85 26.49 -3.99
CA VAL A 89 -10.44 26.10 -3.87
C VAL A 89 -10.32 25.24 -2.62
N ALA A 90 -9.82 24.02 -2.75
CA ALA A 90 -9.62 23.11 -1.62
C ALA A 90 -8.15 22.75 -1.43
N PHE A 91 -7.72 22.73 -0.17
CA PHE A 91 -6.42 22.25 0.27
C PHE A 91 -6.59 20.98 1.10
N HIS A 92 -5.76 19.98 0.84
CA HIS A 92 -5.79 18.70 1.54
C HIS A 92 -4.42 18.03 1.47
N ASP A 93 -4.04 17.32 2.52
CA ASP A 93 -2.70 16.71 2.65
C ASP A 93 -2.39 15.72 1.50
N GLN A 94 -3.37 14.92 1.07
CA GLN A 94 -3.25 14.03 -0.08
C GLN A 94 -2.90 14.77 -1.39
N ALA A 95 -3.51 15.93 -1.64
CA ALA A 95 -3.21 16.72 -2.84
C ALA A 95 -1.79 17.28 -2.78
N ASP A 96 -1.35 17.74 -1.61
CA ASP A 96 0.00 18.25 -1.38
C ASP A 96 1.06 17.15 -1.52
N ARG A 97 0.82 15.97 -0.94
CA ARG A 97 1.71 14.80 -1.08
C ARG A 97 1.90 14.40 -2.53
N LEU A 98 0.86 14.51 -3.35
CA LEU A 98 0.92 14.26 -4.79
C LEU A 98 1.47 15.45 -5.59
N GLY A 99 1.76 16.59 -4.95
CA GLY A 99 2.21 17.81 -5.64
C GLY A 99 1.16 18.43 -6.55
N LEU A 100 -0.13 18.14 -6.32
CA LEU A 100 -1.24 18.74 -7.05
C LEU A 100 -1.51 20.18 -6.56
N GLY A 101 -1.17 20.47 -5.30
CA GLY A 101 -1.42 21.76 -4.67
C GLY A 101 -2.91 21.98 -4.48
N GLU A 102 -3.41 23.13 -4.95
CA GLU A 102 -4.83 23.47 -4.81
C GLU A 102 -5.72 22.64 -5.74
N LEU A 103 -6.83 22.15 -5.19
CA LEU A 103 -7.90 21.52 -5.97
C LEU A 103 -8.97 22.55 -6.28
N VAL A 104 -9.40 22.62 -7.53
CA VAL A 104 -10.28 23.72 -7.99
C VAL A 104 -11.55 23.16 -8.63
N ALA A 105 -12.71 23.71 -8.24
CA ALA A 105 -13.95 23.56 -8.98
C ALA A 105 -14.46 24.94 -9.41
N THR A 106 -14.78 25.08 -10.70
CA THR A 106 -15.31 26.33 -11.28
C THR A 106 -16.79 26.17 -11.57
N ARG A 107 -17.57 27.21 -11.25
CA ARG A 107 -19.00 27.26 -11.56
C ARG A 107 -19.20 27.29 -13.09
N PRO A 108 -20.08 26.44 -13.65
CA PRO A 108 -20.45 26.54 -15.06
C PRO A 108 -21.20 27.84 -15.38
N ASP A 109 -20.97 28.40 -16.56
CA ASP A 109 -21.60 29.66 -17.02
C ASP A 109 -23.07 29.52 -17.46
N SER A 110 -23.74 28.42 -17.10
CA SER A 110 -25.09 28.09 -17.57
C SER A 110 -26.21 28.88 -16.89
N GLY A 111 -25.89 29.75 -15.93
CA GLY A 111 -26.87 30.50 -15.11
C GLY A 111 -27.70 29.62 -14.17
N ALA A 112 -27.53 28.29 -14.22
CA ALA A 112 -28.20 27.34 -13.36
C ALA A 112 -27.64 27.37 -11.93
N THR A 113 -28.43 26.92 -10.96
CA THR A 113 -27.95 26.70 -9.60
C THR A 113 -26.76 25.76 -9.61
N TRP A 114 -25.68 26.11 -8.92
CA TRP A 114 -24.50 25.25 -8.78
C TRP A 114 -24.77 24.14 -7.77
N ALA A 115 -25.63 23.20 -8.16
CA ALA A 115 -26.06 22.10 -7.32
C ALA A 115 -24.95 21.05 -7.21
N ARG A 116 -24.53 20.75 -5.96
CA ARG A 116 -23.59 19.67 -5.64
C ARG A 116 -22.23 19.77 -6.36
N PRO A 117 -21.50 20.90 -6.26
CA PRO A 117 -20.16 20.96 -6.81
C PRO A 117 -19.26 19.93 -6.15
N ILE A 118 -18.38 19.34 -6.97
CA ILE A 118 -17.34 18.42 -6.52
C ILE A 118 -16.00 19.12 -6.72
N VAL A 119 -15.25 19.31 -5.63
CA VAL A 119 -13.83 19.68 -5.68
C VAL A 119 -13.04 18.39 -5.54
N ALA A 120 -12.25 18.03 -6.55
CA ALA A 120 -11.63 16.72 -6.59
C ALA A 120 -10.20 16.73 -7.13
N THR A 121 -9.44 15.70 -6.74
CA THR A 121 -8.22 15.34 -7.47
C THR A 121 -8.57 14.98 -8.93
N PRO A 122 -7.64 15.18 -9.87
CA PRO A 122 -7.86 14.77 -11.25
C PRO A 122 -8.09 13.27 -11.33
N SER A 123 -8.92 12.83 -12.28
CA SER A 123 -9.05 11.40 -12.56
C SER A 123 -7.72 10.82 -13.06
N ILE A 124 -7.48 9.53 -12.81
CA ILE A 124 -6.29 8.85 -13.35
C ILE A 124 -6.21 8.96 -14.88
N SER A 125 -7.35 8.99 -15.59
CA SER A 125 -7.38 9.20 -17.05
C SER A 125 -6.85 10.57 -17.45
N THR A 126 -7.20 11.62 -16.68
CA THR A 126 -6.70 12.98 -16.89
C THR A 126 -5.19 13.05 -16.67
N VAL A 127 -4.70 12.44 -15.58
CA VAL A 127 -3.26 12.39 -15.28
C VAL A 127 -2.50 11.61 -16.36
N TRP A 128 -3.04 10.48 -16.79
CA TRP A 128 -2.46 9.64 -17.84
C TRP A 128 -2.29 10.38 -19.16
N GLN A 129 -3.32 11.13 -19.59
CA GLN A 129 -3.25 11.92 -20.83
C GLN A 129 -2.15 12.98 -20.77
N LYS A 130 -1.82 13.50 -19.58
CA LYS A 130 -0.78 14.50 -19.39
C LYS A 130 0.62 13.89 -19.31
N LEU A 131 0.78 12.77 -18.60
CA LEU A 131 2.11 12.22 -18.28
C LEU A 131 2.55 11.06 -19.18
N CYS A 132 1.61 10.32 -19.75
CA CYS A 132 1.88 9.05 -20.44
C CYS A 132 1.47 9.05 -21.92
N ALA A 133 0.95 10.17 -22.44
CA ALA A 133 0.60 10.28 -23.86
C ALA A 133 1.86 10.14 -24.77
N PRO A 134 1.73 9.56 -25.97
CA PRO A 134 0.48 9.11 -26.62
C PRO A 134 0.03 7.70 -26.25
N ALA A 135 0.67 7.02 -25.28
CA ALA A 135 0.31 5.64 -24.93
C ALA A 135 -1.12 5.57 -24.37
N ARG A 136 -1.86 4.53 -24.77
CA ARG A 136 -3.20 4.27 -24.23
C ARG A 136 -3.09 3.64 -22.83
N ARG A 137 -3.94 4.07 -21.90
CA ARG A 137 -4.02 3.48 -20.55
C ARG A 137 -4.45 2.00 -20.61
N PRO A 138 -3.68 1.07 -20.03
CA PRO A 138 -4.09 -0.33 -19.91
C PRO A 138 -5.33 -0.49 -19.03
N GLY A 139 -6.25 -1.38 -19.42
CA GLY A 139 -7.47 -1.70 -18.65
C GLY A 139 -7.35 -2.95 -17.77
N ASN A 140 -6.17 -3.54 -17.67
CA ASN A 140 -5.91 -4.84 -17.03
C ASN A 140 -5.35 -4.71 -15.59
N GLY A 141 -5.63 -3.62 -14.89
CA GLY A 141 -5.07 -3.35 -13.54
C GLY A 141 -3.64 -2.82 -13.54
N ASN A 142 -3.03 -2.63 -14.72
CA ASN A 142 -1.73 -1.96 -14.91
C ASN A 142 -1.93 -0.51 -15.37
N GLY A 143 -2.97 0.16 -14.86
CA GLY A 143 -3.31 1.53 -15.22
C GLY A 143 -2.63 2.59 -14.33
N GLY A 144 -1.70 2.17 -13.47
CA GLY A 144 -1.08 3.00 -12.45
C GLY A 144 0.12 3.79 -12.95
N ILE A 145 0.43 4.85 -12.21
CA ILE A 145 1.55 5.77 -12.47
C ILE A 145 2.37 5.92 -11.19
N VAL A 146 3.68 5.74 -11.30
CA VAL A 146 4.65 6.12 -10.26
C VAL A 146 5.51 7.24 -10.80
N PHE A 147 5.64 8.35 -10.08
CA PHE A 147 6.40 9.51 -10.53
C PHE A 147 7.14 10.17 -9.37
N GLY A 148 8.04 11.08 -9.70
CA GLY A 148 8.70 11.91 -8.71
C GLY A 148 9.90 12.62 -9.29
N SER A 149 10.81 13.02 -8.42
CA SER A 149 12.01 13.77 -8.78
C SER A 149 13.27 13.17 -8.15
N THR A 150 14.40 13.42 -8.79
CA THR A 150 15.72 13.06 -8.29
C THR A 150 16.50 14.34 -7.96
N VAL A 151 17.04 14.38 -6.75
CA VAL A 151 17.92 15.46 -6.28
C VAL A 151 19.22 14.88 -5.75
N ALA A 152 20.34 15.55 -5.97
CA ALA A 152 21.61 15.15 -5.41
C ALA A 152 21.60 15.25 -3.87
N ALA A 153 22.53 14.56 -3.23
CA ALA A 153 22.73 14.62 -1.78
C ALA A 153 23.07 16.03 -1.25
N ASP A 154 23.42 16.99 -2.11
CA ASP A 154 23.57 18.41 -1.73
C ASP A 154 22.22 19.12 -1.45
N GLY A 155 21.10 18.47 -1.77
CA GLY A 155 19.74 18.95 -1.53
C GLY A 155 19.18 19.90 -2.60
N SER A 156 19.93 20.22 -3.65
CA SER A 156 19.55 21.23 -4.64
C SER A 156 19.74 20.80 -6.10
N THR A 157 20.85 20.13 -6.42
CA THR A 157 21.21 19.78 -7.80
C THR A 157 20.23 18.74 -8.34
N ARG A 158 19.61 19.01 -9.50
CA ARG A 158 18.75 18.06 -10.21
C ARG A 158 19.59 17.21 -11.17
N ILE A 159 19.33 15.90 -11.22
CA ILE A 159 20.13 14.97 -12.02
C ILE A 159 19.34 14.51 -13.24
N ALA A 160 19.77 14.95 -14.43
CA ALA A 160 19.18 14.56 -15.69
C ALA A 160 19.73 13.24 -16.25
N GLY A 161 18.90 12.51 -17.00
CA GLY A 161 19.30 11.28 -17.70
C GLY A 161 19.64 10.10 -16.80
N LEU A 162 19.35 10.18 -15.50
CA LEU A 162 19.60 9.12 -14.52
C LEU A 162 18.71 7.93 -14.81
N GLY A 163 19.26 6.72 -14.86
CA GLY A 163 18.47 5.50 -15.05
C GLY A 163 17.73 5.14 -13.77
N LEU A 164 16.42 4.91 -13.88
CA LEU A 164 15.59 4.41 -12.78
C LEU A 164 14.97 3.08 -13.18
N VAL A 165 14.90 2.17 -12.20
CA VAL A 165 14.23 0.88 -12.31
C VAL A 165 13.17 0.82 -11.23
N LEU A 166 11.93 0.57 -11.62
CA LEU A 166 10.83 0.26 -10.72
C LEU A 166 10.56 -1.23 -10.80
N GLN A 167 10.48 -1.88 -9.64
CA GLN A 167 10.16 -3.30 -9.50
C GLN A 167 8.92 -3.47 -8.62
N TRP A 168 8.03 -4.37 -8.98
CA TRP A 168 6.84 -4.69 -8.18
C TRP A 168 6.50 -6.17 -8.28
N GLU A 169 5.77 -6.67 -7.30
CA GLU A 169 5.21 -8.01 -7.34
C GLU A 169 3.88 -7.95 -8.11
N SER A 170 3.82 -8.54 -9.30
CA SER A 170 2.60 -8.55 -10.10
C SER A 170 1.66 -9.68 -9.68
N ILE A 171 0.38 -9.32 -9.52
CA ILE A 171 -0.70 -10.26 -9.24
C ILE A 171 -1.65 -10.21 -10.42
N ARG A 172 -1.72 -11.26 -11.24
CA ARG A 172 -2.54 -11.27 -12.47
C ARG A 172 -3.98 -11.73 -12.23
N GLY A 173 -4.30 -12.20 -11.02
CA GLY A 173 -5.64 -12.59 -10.62
C GLY A 173 -5.74 -13.02 -9.16
N ILE A 174 -6.96 -13.13 -8.64
CA ILE A 174 -7.25 -13.48 -7.24
C ILE A 174 -6.77 -14.90 -6.89
N ALA A 175 -6.63 -15.78 -7.88
CA ALA A 175 -6.12 -17.15 -7.75
C ALA A 175 -4.62 -17.29 -8.12
N ASP A 176 -3.95 -16.19 -8.50
CA ASP A 176 -2.53 -16.22 -8.87
C ASP A 176 -1.67 -16.18 -7.59
N THR A 177 -1.22 -17.35 -7.15
CA THR A 177 -0.31 -17.51 -5.99
C THR A 177 1.16 -17.40 -6.37
N SER A 178 1.45 -17.26 -7.68
CA SER A 178 2.82 -17.14 -8.17
C SER A 178 3.30 -15.70 -8.00
N LYS A 179 4.17 -15.47 -7.03
CA LYS A 179 4.89 -14.19 -6.90
C LYS A 179 5.76 -13.97 -8.14
N ARG A 180 5.38 -13.03 -9.00
CA ARG A 180 6.20 -12.61 -10.15
C ARG A 180 6.73 -11.22 -9.89
N LEU A 181 8.04 -11.05 -10.04
CA LEU A 181 8.65 -9.72 -10.01
C LEU A 181 8.62 -9.17 -11.44
N GLU A 182 7.86 -8.09 -11.62
CA GLU A 182 7.90 -7.29 -12.84
C GLU A 182 8.79 -6.08 -12.63
N SER A 183 9.37 -5.58 -13.72
CA SER A 183 10.22 -4.40 -13.68
C SER A 183 10.03 -3.54 -14.92
N ILE A 184 10.15 -2.24 -14.75
CA ILE A 184 10.11 -1.24 -15.81
C ILE A 184 11.22 -0.22 -15.57
N THR A 185 11.77 0.33 -16.65
CA THR A 185 12.85 1.32 -16.57
C THR A 185 12.42 2.63 -17.20
N THR A 186 12.96 3.73 -16.67
CA THR A 186 12.79 5.08 -17.22
C THR A 186 14.05 5.89 -16.98
N ARG A 187 14.09 7.13 -17.48
CA ARG A 187 15.15 8.08 -17.17
C ARG A 187 14.57 9.38 -16.64
N SER A 188 15.34 10.07 -15.79
CA SER A 188 14.99 11.43 -15.39
C SER A 188 15.15 12.43 -16.53
N ASP A 189 14.29 13.44 -16.58
CA ASP A 189 14.32 14.54 -17.54
C ASP A 189 15.38 15.61 -17.19
N SER A 190 15.38 16.74 -17.91
CA SER A 190 16.36 17.82 -17.72
C SER A 190 16.29 18.52 -16.35
N ILE A 191 15.19 18.37 -15.62
CA ILE A 191 14.98 18.95 -14.29
C ILE A 191 14.87 17.88 -13.19
N GLY A 192 15.27 16.64 -13.51
CA GLY A 192 15.35 15.53 -12.56
C GLY A 192 14.02 14.81 -12.33
N ASN A 193 12.94 15.13 -13.04
CA ASN A 193 11.67 14.43 -12.88
C ASN A 193 11.66 13.11 -13.64
N PHE A 194 10.91 12.13 -13.15
CA PHE A 194 10.71 10.86 -13.83
C PHE A 194 9.27 10.38 -13.69
N VAL A 195 8.86 9.54 -14.64
CA VAL A 195 7.53 8.92 -14.67
C VAL A 195 7.66 7.48 -15.14
N PHE A 196 6.97 6.58 -14.44
CA PHE A 196 6.68 5.21 -14.83
C PHE A 196 5.19 5.09 -15.11
N CYS A 197 4.86 4.75 -16.35
CA CYS A 197 3.48 4.49 -16.78
C CYS A 197 3.28 2.98 -16.96
N GLY A 198 2.07 2.49 -16.68
CA GLY A 198 1.74 1.08 -16.92
C GLY A 198 2.12 0.16 -15.76
N VAL A 199 2.22 0.71 -14.54
CA VAL A 199 2.50 -0.04 -13.31
C VAL A 199 1.17 -0.57 -12.76
N GLN A 200 1.21 -1.62 -11.93
CA GLN A 200 0.03 -2.07 -11.20
C GLN A 200 -0.59 -0.91 -10.39
N ASP A 201 -1.92 -0.81 -10.41
CA ASP A 201 -2.68 0.28 -9.78
C ASP A 201 -2.51 0.36 -8.25
N PHE A 202 -2.04 -0.72 -7.62
CA PHE A 202 -1.82 -0.83 -6.17
C PHE A 202 -0.71 -1.84 -5.87
N GLY A 203 -0.35 -1.96 -4.59
CA GLY A 203 0.58 -2.98 -4.11
C GLY A 203 2.02 -2.49 -3.95
N PRO A 204 2.86 -3.29 -3.25
CA PRO A 204 4.22 -2.90 -2.95
C PRO A 204 5.06 -2.81 -4.22
N ALA A 205 5.80 -1.72 -4.34
CA ALA A 205 6.81 -1.53 -5.37
C ALA A 205 8.06 -0.91 -4.74
N ALA A 206 9.20 -1.07 -5.41
CA ALA A 206 10.45 -0.44 -5.03
C ALA A 206 11.07 0.23 -6.26
N VAL A 207 11.59 1.43 -6.06
CA VAL A 207 12.33 2.17 -7.09
C VAL A 207 13.80 2.26 -6.68
N VAL A 208 14.68 2.09 -7.66
CA VAL A 208 16.10 2.35 -7.51
C VAL A 208 16.57 3.26 -8.64
N ALA A 209 17.35 4.28 -8.29
CA ALA A 209 18.00 5.17 -9.25
C ALA A 209 19.50 4.89 -9.25
N SER A 210 20.08 4.64 -10.43
CA SER A 210 21.51 4.39 -10.53
C SER A 210 22.11 4.78 -11.87
N SER A 211 23.37 5.20 -11.83
CA SER A 211 24.25 5.38 -12.99
C SER A 211 25.69 5.01 -12.61
N SER A 212 26.64 5.28 -13.50
CA SER A 212 28.07 5.17 -13.20
C SER A 212 28.56 6.18 -12.15
N GLN A 213 27.82 7.27 -11.93
CA GLN A 213 28.21 8.35 -11.00
C GLN A 213 27.30 8.45 -9.78
N TRP A 214 26.01 8.12 -9.93
CA TRP A 214 24.99 8.37 -8.91
C TRP A 214 24.31 7.07 -8.48
N ARG A 215 23.85 7.02 -7.23
CA ARG A 215 23.06 5.89 -6.72
C ARG A 215 22.08 6.29 -5.61
N SER A 216 20.94 5.61 -5.59
CA SER A 216 20.12 5.39 -4.39
C SER A 216 20.23 3.93 -3.95
N ASP A 217 19.57 3.58 -2.86
CA ASP A 217 19.19 2.21 -2.53
C ASP A 217 17.83 1.85 -3.16
N ASN A 218 17.34 0.63 -2.90
CA ASN A 218 15.95 0.25 -3.16
C ASN A 218 15.01 1.01 -2.20
N VAL A 219 14.29 1.98 -2.74
CA VAL A 219 13.33 2.80 -2.01
C VAL A 219 11.93 2.27 -2.21
N LEU A 220 11.21 2.02 -1.11
CA LEU A 220 9.84 1.54 -1.18
C LEU A 220 8.91 2.65 -1.67
N VAL A 221 8.08 2.31 -2.66
CA VAL A 221 6.97 3.15 -3.09
C VAL A 221 5.80 2.91 -2.13
N PRO A 222 5.08 3.96 -1.67
CA PRO A 222 3.90 3.79 -0.84
C PRO A 222 2.92 2.77 -1.45
N ALA A 223 2.46 1.83 -0.63
CA ALA A 223 1.55 0.76 -1.03
C ALA A 223 0.06 1.20 -0.98
N ASP A 224 -0.19 2.51 -1.07
CA ASP A 224 -1.51 3.11 -0.99
C ASP A 224 -2.40 2.61 -2.14
N ALA A 225 -3.73 2.58 -1.92
CA ALA A 225 -4.72 2.16 -2.92
C ALA A 225 -4.93 3.20 -4.05
N SER A 226 -3.97 4.09 -4.28
CA SER A 226 -4.02 5.14 -5.30
C SER A 226 -3.34 4.68 -6.58
N SER A 227 -4.02 4.87 -7.72
CA SER A 227 -3.43 4.66 -9.05
C SER A 227 -2.32 5.67 -9.40
N LEU A 228 -2.12 6.71 -8.60
CA LEU A 228 -1.05 7.69 -8.75
C LEU A 228 -0.22 7.76 -7.46
N ARG A 229 1.08 7.44 -7.57
CA ARG A 229 1.98 7.37 -6.41
C ARG A 229 3.22 8.21 -6.65
N ARG A 230 3.55 9.07 -5.69
CA ARG A 230 4.74 9.91 -5.74
C ARG A 230 5.86 9.31 -4.88
N VAL A 231 7.07 9.28 -5.41
CA VAL A 231 8.29 8.92 -4.69
C VAL A 231 9.42 9.82 -5.14
N ASP A 232 9.91 10.68 -4.24
CA ASP A 232 11.09 11.51 -4.50
C ASP A 232 12.34 10.78 -4.01
N LEU A 233 13.44 10.95 -4.74
CA LEU A 233 14.71 10.26 -4.47
C LEU A 233 15.85 11.26 -4.32
N VAL A 234 16.61 11.09 -3.24
CA VAL A 234 17.92 11.68 -3.10
C VAL A 234 18.95 10.69 -3.66
N VAL A 235 19.91 11.17 -4.43
CA VAL A 235 20.97 10.34 -5.01
C VAL A 235 22.33 10.84 -4.58
N GLY A 236 23.14 9.92 -4.06
CA GLY A 236 24.51 10.20 -3.65
C GLY A 236 25.49 9.90 -4.77
N PRO A 237 26.59 10.65 -4.90
CA PRO A 237 27.68 10.24 -5.78
C PRO A 237 28.28 8.93 -5.27
N ARG A 238 28.79 8.09 -6.19
CA ARG A 238 29.40 6.80 -5.83
C ARG A 238 30.74 6.97 -5.11
N GLU A 239 31.47 8.01 -5.46
CA GLU A 239 32.84 8.30 -5.01
C GLU A 239 33.05 9.82 -4.88
N GLY A 240 34.12 10.22 -4.19
CA GLY A 240 34.50 11.62 -4.04
C GLY A 240 33.79 12.34 -2.89
N ALA A 241 33.90 13.66 -2.88
CA ALA A 241 33.30 14.51 -1.85
C ALA A 241 31.76 14.37 -1.83
N GLY A 242 31.18 14.25 -0.64
CA GLY A 242 29.73 14.08 -0.47
C GLY A 242 29.20 12.67 -0.80
N ALA A 243 30.05 11.71 -1.18
CA ALA A 243 29.64 10.32 -1.43
C ALA A 243 29.27 9.57 -0.14
N PHE A 244 29.83 10.00 0.99
CA PHE A 244 29.61 9.40 2.30
C PHE A 244 29.36 10.47 3.36
N ALA A 245 28.52 10.14 4.33
CA ALA A 245 28.19 10.99 5.46
C ALA A 245 28.07 10.18 6.75
N THR A 246 27.89 10.89 7.88
CA THR A 246 27.65 10.28 9.18
C THR A 246 26.15 10.27 9.51
N VAL A 247 25.67 9.15 10.04
CA VAL A 247 24.29 9.00 10.51
C VAL A 247 24.32 8.65 11.99
N GLY A 248 23.78 9.53 12.82
CA GLY A 248 23.58 9.35 14.25
C GLY A 248 22.10 9.15 14.58
N GLY A 249 21.82 8.33 15.58
CA GLY A 249 20.44 8.09 15.99
C GLY A 249 20.28 7.33 17.29
N TYR A 250 19.03 7.03 17.60
CA TYR A 250 18.60 6.28 18.79
C TYR A 250 17.58 5.22 18.39
N VAL A 251 17.59 4.10 19.12
CA VAL A 251 16.58 3.05 19.00
C VAL A 251 15.64 3.11 20.20
N TYR A 252 14.33 3.16 19.93
CA TYR A 252 13.26 3.16 20.92
C TYR A 252 12.29 2.00 20.67
N ASP A 253 11.56 1.59 21.71
CA ASP A 253 10.40 0.73 21.56
C ASP A 253 9.11 1.53 21.30
N GLU A 254 7.99 0.83 21.09
CA GLU A 254 6.68 1.44 20.86
C GLU A 254 6.21 2.35 22.02
N THR A 255 6.73 2.14 23.23
CA THR A 255 6.40 2.94 24.43
C THR A 255 7.30 4.18 24.57
N GLY A 256 8.30 4.34 23.69
CA GLY A 256 9.31 5.39 23.76
C GLY A 256 10.49 5.05 24.68
N THR A 257 10.61 3.81 25.14
CA THR A 257 11.73 3.36 25.98
C THR A 257 12.95 3.09 25.11
N ILE A 258 14.14 3.50 25.56
CA ILE A 258 15.40 3.22 24.84
C ILE A 258 15.67 1.72 24.74
N VAL A 259 16.13 1.27 23.57
CA VAL A 259 16.45 -0.14 23.34
C VAL A 259 17.95 -0.32 23.07
N PRO A 260 18.74 -0.74 24.08
CA PRO A 260 20.16 -1.02 23.91
C PRO A 260 20.40 -2.36 23.20
N GLY A 261 21.55 -2.52 22.54
CA GLY A 261 21.95 -3.77 21.90
C GLY A 261 21.09 -4.19 20.70
N ALA A 262 20.26 -3.29 20.17
CA ALA A 262 19.61 -3.50 18.88
C ALA A 262 20.63 -3.35 17.75
N THR A 263 20.63 -4.31 16.83
CA THR A 263 21.48 -4.29 15.63
C THR A 263 20.84 -3.38 14.59
N VAL A 264 21.58 -2.36 14.17
CA VAL A 264 21.19 -1.36 13.16
C VAL A 264 21.93 -1.66 11.86
N SER A 265 21.18 -1.69 10.75
CA SER A 265 21.69 -1.88 9.40
C SER A 265 21.18 -0.77 8.49
N ILE A 266 21.97 -0.40 7.48
CA ILE A 266 21.58 0.60 6.47
C ILE A 266 22.09 0.18 5.09
N GLY A 267 21.26 0.40 4.07
CA GLY A 267 21.56 -0.04 2.71
C GLY A 267 22.87 0.50 2.15
N GLY A 268 23.70 -0.37 1.59
CA GLY A 268 25.00 -0.01 1.00
C GLY A 268 26.10 0.38 2.01
N PHE A 269 25.84 0.25 3.31
CA PHE A 269 26.89 0.21 4.33
C PHE A 269 27.33 -1.24 4.54
N ALA A 270 28.65 -1.47 4.61
CA ALA A 270 29.22 -2.82 4.55
C ALA A 270 29.07 -3.66 5.82
N GLY A 271 28.49 -3.11 6.90
CA GLY A 271 28.40 -3.78 8.19
C GLY A 271 27.09 -3.52 8.94
N GLU A 272 27.04 -4.03 10.16
CA GLU A 272 25.97 -3.73 11.13
C GLU A 272 26.63 -3.17 12.39
N ILE A 273 25.92 -2.30 13.11
CA ILE A 273 26.37 -1.83 14.43
C ILE A 273 25.33 -2.15 15.48
N GLN A 274 25.74 -2.23 16.74
CA GLN A 274 24.81 -2.33 17.85
C GLN A 274 24.62 -0.97 18.51
N SER A 275 23.37 -0.66 18.87
CA SER A 275 23.06 0.48 19.72
C SER A 275 23.69 0.30 21.10
N GLY A 276 24.26 1.36 21.65
CA GLY A 276 24.90 1.38 22.96
C GLY A 276 23.90 1.27 24.12
N PRO A 277 24.39 1.32 25.38
CA PRO A 277 23.54 1.22 26.58
C PRO A 277 22.45 2.29 26.70
N ASN A 278 22.65 3.45 26.07
CA ASN A 278 21.69 4.55 25.99
C ASN A 278 20.80 4.50 24.72
N GLY A 279 20.82 3.38 23.98
CA GLY A 279 20.10 3.21 22.71
C GLY A 279 20.73 3.98 21.54
N ARG A 280 21.81 4.75 21.76
CA ARG A 280 22.46 5.55 20.72
C ARG A 280 23.27 4.69 19.76
N PHE A 281 23.27 5.07 18.50
CA PHE A 281 24.14 4.50 17.48
C PHE A 281 24.76 5.60 16.62
N THR A 282 25.90 5.32 15.99
CA THR A 282 26.55 6.22 15.03
C THR A 282 27.23 5.41 13.96
N LEU A 283 26.83 5.66 12.72
CA LEU A 283 27.38 5.04 11.51
C LEU A 283 28.20 6.10 10.78
N THR A 284 29.51 5.87 10.67
CA THR A 284 30.41 6.69 9.84
C THR A 284 30.56 6.05 8.47
N ASN A 285 30.83 6.86 7.43
CA ASN A 285 30.98 6.39 6.05
C ASN A 285 29.73 5.69 5.48
N VAL A 286 28.54 6.17 5.83
CA VAL A 286 27.30 5.74 5.19
C VAL A 286 27.21 6.44 3.84
N PRO A 287 27.02 5.71 2.72
CA PRO A 287 26.93 6.40 1.47
C PRO A 287 25.67 7.27 1.38
N THR A 288 25.76 8.43 0.74
CA THR A 288 24.65 9.38 0.66
C THR A 288 23.57 8.91 -0.33
N GLY A 289 22.42 9.59 -0.34
CA GLY A 289 21.22 9.21 -1.10
C GLY A 289 20.09 8.64 -0.24
N SER A 290 18.95 8.37 -0.87
CA SER A 290 17.81 7.68 -0.26
C SER A 290 18.18 6.22 0.02
N ARG A 291 18.06 5.83 1.28
CA ARG A 291 18.52 4.54 1.82
C ARG A 291 17.50 3.96 2.77
N MET A 292 17.40 2.63 2.81
CA MET A 292 16.64 1.95 3.84
C MET A 292 17.52 1.72 5.07
N ILE A 293 17.09 2.22 6.23
CA ILE A 293 17.66 1.90 7.53
C ILE A 293 16.73 0.94 8.27
N GLY A 294 17.28 0.01 9.03
CA GLY A 294 16.50 -0.89 9.87
C GLY A 294 17.16 -1.13 11.21
N ALA A 295 16.34 -1.56 12.17
CA ALA A 295 16.80 -2.05 13.46
C ALA A 295 16.17 -3.41 13.74
N ARG A 296 16.99 -4.36 14.19
CA ARG A 296 16.58 -5.70 14.61
C ARG A 296 17.07 -5.99 16.02
N LYS A 297 16.22 -6.62 16.82
CA LYS A 297 16.58 -7.16 18.14
C LYS A 297 15.72 -8.38 18.41
N VAL A 298 16.29 -9.39 19.06
CA VAL A 298 15.53 -10.58 19.48
C VAL A 298 14.39 -10.15 20.40
N GLY A 299 13.20 -10.67 20.16
CA GLY A 299 11.97 -10.27 20.88
C GLY A 299 11.31 -8.99 20.34
N TYR A 300 11.80 -8.43 19.23
CA TYR A 300 11.21 -7.29 18.54
C TYR A 300 10.96 -7.64 17.07
N LEU A 301 9.93 -7.01 16.49
CA LEU A 301 9.69 -7.04 15.05
C LEU A 301 10.77 -6.18 14.35
N SER A 302 11.22 -6.64 13.19
CA SER A 302 12.11 -5.83 12.35
C SER A 302 11.33 -4.68 11.74
N THR A 303 11.89 -3.48 11.83
CA THR A 303 11.32 -2.28 11.21
C THR A 303 12.32 -1.72 10.21
N GLY A 304 11.81 -1.23 9.07
CA GLY A 304 12.57 -0.52 8.05
C GLY A 304 11.98 0.86 7.81
N GLN A 305 12.84 1.84 7.62
CA GLN A 305 12.46 3.23 7.33
C GLN A 305 13.35 3.75 6.19
N GLN A 306 12.78 4.57 5.30
CA GLN A 306 13.57 5.32 4.33
C GLN A 306 14.20 6.55 4.99
N LEU A 307 15.48 6.79 4.73
CA LEU A 307 16.19 8.01 5.06
C LEU A 307 16.79 8.63 3.81
N ASP A 308 16.64 9.94 3.68
CA ASP A 308 17.30 10.73 2.66
C ASP A 308 18.58 11.32 3.26
N ILE A 309 19.72 10.68 2.98
CA ILE A 309 21.01 11.06 3.54
C ILE A 309 21.68 12.07 2.63
N THR A 310 21.74 13.33 3.07
CA THR A 310 22.46 14.41 2.40
C THR A 310 23.96 14.34 2.68
N ASP A 311 24.74 15.16 1.97
CA ASP A 311 26.18 15.34 2.21
C ASP A 311 26.52 15.86 3.62
N LYS A 312 25.56 16.53 4.28
CA LYS A 312 25.65 16.98 5.68
C LYS A 312 25.43 15.85 6.69
N GLY A 313 24.93 14.69 6.24
CA GLY A 313 24.56 13.57 7.10
C GLY A 313 23.31 13.83 7.93
N ILE A 314 23.05 12.92 8.86
CA ILE A 314 21.88 12.98 9.75
C ILE A 314 22.39 12.93 11.18
N ALA A 315 22.18 14.01 11.94
CA ALA A 315 22.62 14.08 13.32
C ALA A 315 21.77 13.21 14.27
N ARG A 316 20.47 13.08 13.98
CA ARG A 316 19.51 12.36 14.80
C ARG A 316 18.40 11.73 13.96
N VAL A 317 18.39 10.41 13.90
CA VAL A 317 17.25 9.58 13.49
C VAL A 317 16.69 8.81 14.69
N GLU A 318 15.39 8.61 14.74
CA GLU A 318 14.72 7.78 15.75
C GLU A 318 14.18 6.52 15.09
N LEU A 319 14.77 5.37 15.41
CA LEU A 319 14.28 4.06 14.95
C LEU A 319 13.38 3.48 16.02
N ARG A 320 12.11 3.24 15.68
CA ARG A 320 11.15 2.60 16.59
C ARG A 320 10.98 1.15 16.19
N ILE A 321 11.16 0.25 17.14
CA ILE A 321 10.93 -1.19 16.96
C ILE A 321 9.83 -1.66 17.91
N THR A 322 8.90 -2.44 17.39
CA THR A 322 7.80 -2.94 18.20
C THR A 322 8.19 -4.25 18.85
N LYS A 323 7.90 -4.45 20.13
CA LYS A 323 8.06 -5.78 20.76
C LYS A 323 7.28 -6.81 19.96
N ALA A 324 7.96 -7.89 19.60
CA ALA A 324 7.30 -9.06 19.07
C ALA A 324 6.51 -9.65 20.24
N THR A 325 5.24 -9.29 20.34
CA THR A 325 4.32 -10.07 21.15
C THR A 325 4.34 -11.46 20.55
N VAL A 326 5.05 -12.38 21.22
CA VAL A 326 4.82 -13.80 21.02
C VAL A 326 3.43 -14.04 21.58
N THR A 327 2.41 -13.67 20.81
CA THR A 327 1.24 -14.52 20.78
C THR A 327 1.78 -15.83 20.20
N LEU A 328 2.26 -16.71 21.09
CA LEU A 328 1.74 -18.07 21.04
C LEU A 328 0.28 -17.82 20.75
N ASN A 329 -0.22 -18.28 19.60
CA ASN A 329 -1.66 -18.38 19.47
C ASN A 329 -2.07 -18.95 20.82
N ALA A 330 -2.91 -18.21 21.56
CA ALA A 330 -3.68 -18.90 22.56
C ALA A 330 -4.11 -20.16 21.83
N VAL A 331 -3.96 -21.32 22.47
CA VAL A 331 -4.87 -22.38 22.11
C VAL A 331 -6.21 -21.74 22.39
N GLU A 332 -6.76 -21.06 21.37
CA GLU A 332 -8.15 -20.79 21.26
C GLU A 332 -8.65 -22.23 21.25
N THR A 333 -8.99 -22.72 22.44
CA THR A 333 -10.16 -23.55 22.59
C THR A 333 -11.28 -22.66 22.04
N ARG A 334 -11.35 -22.55 20.71
CA ARG A 334 -12.51 -22.03 20.02
C ARG A 334 -13.61 -22.89 20.57
N GLU A 335 -14.57 -22.22 21.19
CA GLU A 335 -15.89 -22.77 21.43
C GLU A 335 -16.20 -23.75 20.32
N THR A 336 -16.49 -24.97 20.73
CA THR A 336 -16.87 -26.14 19.96
C THR A 336 -17.26 -25.78 18.53
N ARG A 337 -16.26 -25.63 17.66
CA ARG A 337 -16.50 -25.55 16.22
C ARG A 337 -17.34 -26.79 15.96
N VAL A 338 -18.50 -26.65 15.31
CA VAL A 338 -19.31 -27.80 14.93
C VAL A 338 -18.47 -28.58 13.92
N MET A 339 -17.59 -29.42 14.44
CA MET A 339 -16.69 -30.28 13.69
C MET A 339 -17.59 -31.31 13.05
N THR A 340 -17.40 -31.54 11.75
CA THR A 340 -18.03 -32.69 11.12
C THR A 340 -17.62 -33.95 11.88
N ARG A 341 -18.47 -34.97 11.89
CA ARG A 341 -18.17 -36.25 12.55
C ARG A 341 -16.79 -36.78 12.15
N ASP A 342 -16.44 -36.63 10.87
CA ASP A 342 -15.14 -37.05 10.33
C ASP A 342 -13.96 -36.23 10.83
N ALA A 343 -14.14 -34.92 11.03
CA ALA A 343 -13.13 -34.06 11.61
C ALA A 343 -12.81 -34.46 13.06
N ARG A 344 -13.84 -34.78 13.85
CA ARG A 344 -13.66 -35.26 15.24
C ARG A 344 -12.99 -36.62 15.27
N GLU A 345 -13.48 -37.58 14.48
CA GLU A 345 -12.91 -38.94 14.46
C GLU A 345 -11.48 -38.95 13.88
N LEU A 346 -11.13 -38.05 12.95
CA LEU A 346 -9.75 -37.86 12.48
C LEU A 346 -8.84 -37.39 13.61
N ASP A 347 -9.27 -36.41 14.39
CA ASP A 347 -8.47 -35.88 15.51
C ASP A 347 -8.27 -36.95 16.60
N GLU A 348 -9.32 -37.69 16.94
CA GLU A 348 -9.24 -38.85 17.85
C GLU A 348 -8.21 -39.88 17.36
N ARG A 349 -8.19 -40.20 16.06
CA ARG A 349 -7.23 -41.15 15.47
C ARG A 349 -5.81 -40.61 15.43
N ARG A 350 -5.64 -39.31 15.15
CA ARG A 350 -4.35 -38.63 15.19
C ARG A 350 -3.76 -38.68 16.59
N VAL A 351 -4.56 -38.36 17.62
CA VAL A 351 -4.16 -38.41 19.03
C VAL A 351 -3.84 -39.85 19.47
N ALA A 352 -4.64 -40.83 19.04
CA ALA A 352 -4.39 -42.23 19.32
C ALA A 352 -3.12 -42.78 18.62
N ASN A 353 -2.56 -42.03 17.66
CA ASN A 353 -1.34 -42.36 16.92
C ASN A 353 -1.34 -43.77 16.29
N LYS A 354 -2.53 -44.21 15.86
CA LYS A 354 -2.72 -45.48 15.16
C LYS A 354 -2.64 -45.18 13.67
N GLY A 355 -1.50 -45.46 13.05
CA GLY A 355 -1.21 -45.17 11.63
C GLY A 355 -0.28 -43.98 11.43
N ARG A 356 -0.01 -43.65 10.17
CA ARG A 356 0.79 -42.48 9.78
C ARG A 356 -0.13 -41.35 9.36
N PHE A 357 0.12 -40.16 9.88
CA PHE A 357 -0.67 -38.97 9.59
C PHE A 357 0.21 -37.94 8.88
N LEU A 358 -0.23 -37.52 7.69
CA LEU A 358 0.38 -36.44 6.91
C LEU A 358 -0.62 -35.30 6.89
N ASP A 359 -0.29 -34.15 7.47
CA ASP A 359 -1.17 -32.98 7.45
C ASP A 359 -0.78 -32.00 6.34
N SER A 360 -1.58 -30.94 6.17
CA SER A 360 -1.33 -29.93 5.15
C SER A 360 0.07 -29.29 5.20
N THR A 361 0.79 -29.33 6.33
CA THR A 361 2.17 -28.82 6.40
C THR A 361 3.16 -29.73 5.70
N TYR A 362 2.95 -31.05 5.73
CA TYR A 362 3.76 -32.02 4.99
C TYR A 362 3.67 -31.78 3.47
N PHE A 363 2.46 -31.57 2.96
CA PHE A 363 2.23 -31.36 1.53
C PHE A 363 2.77 -30.04 0.99
N ARG A 364 2.97 -29.01 1.83
CA ARG A 364 3.57 -27.72 1.41
C ARG A 364 5.00 -27.87 0.89
N GLY A 365 5.73 -28.90 1.31
CA GLY A 365 7.12 -29.13 0.90
C GLY A 365 7.29 -29.72 -0.50
N TYR A 366 6.20 -30.06 -1.20
CA TYR A 366 6.23 -30.76 -2.49
C TYR A 366 5.47 -29.99 -3.56
N VAL A 367 5.82 -30.24 -4.83
CA VAL A 367 5.18 -29.58 -5.98
C VAL A 367 3.83 -30.21 -6.28
N GLU A 368 3.73 -31.54 -6.18
CA GLU A 368 2.54 -32.31 -6.56
C GLU A 368 2.12 -33.32 -5.47
N THR A 369 0.83 -33.65 -5.39
CA THR A 369 0.28 -34.66 -4.46
C THR A 369 0.99 -36.01 -4.63
N ARG A 370 1.20 -36.45 -5.88
CA ARG A 370 1.89 -37.72 -6.19
C ARG A 370 3.31 -37.74 -5.62
N GLN A 371 4.06 -36.64 -5.76
CA GLN A 371 5.44 -36.54 -5.26
C GLN A 371 5.47 -36.65 -3.73
N ALA A 372 4.55 -35.98 -3.04
CA ALA A 372 4.45 -36.04 -1.59
C ALA A 372 4.15 -37.45 -1.07
N LEU A 373 3.28 -38.19 -1.78
CA LEU A 373 2.88 -39.55 -1.43
C LEU A 373 3.91 -40.60 -1.81
N ASP A 374 4.67 -40.37 -2.89
CA ASP A 374 5.79 -41.23 -3.27
C ASP A 374 6.96 -41.13 -2.27
N ALA A 375 7.14 -39.95 -1.67
CA ALA A 375 8.09 -39.72 -0.58
C ALA A 375 7.61 -40.23 0.79
N ALA A 376 6.32 -40.57 0.93
CA ALA A 376 5.75 -40.99 2.21
C ALA A 376 6.14 -42.45 2.55
N PRO A 377 6.74 -42.71 3.72
CA PRO A 377 7.10 -44.07 4.11
C PRO A 377 5.88 -44.98 4.21
N GLY A 378 5.92 -46.12 3.50
CA GLY A 378 4.88 -47.14 3.54
C GLY A 378 3.93 -47.16 2.33
N LEU A 379 4.08 -46.20 1.41
CA LEU A 379 3.37 -46.18 0.13
C LEU A 379 4.37 -46.06 -1.03
N ARG A 380 3.92 -46.47 -2.22
CA ARG A 380 4.55 -46.15 -3.51
C ARG A 380 3.48 -45.74 -4.49
N THR A 381 3.80 -44.84 -5.40
CA THR A 381 2.89 -44.47 -6.49
C THR A 381 3.17 -45.31 -7.73
N GLN A 382 2.14 -45.82 -8.40
CA GLN A 382 2.25 -46.43 -9.72
C GLN A 382 1.48 -45.58 -10.71
N VAL A 383 2.17 -45.06 -11.73
CA VAL A 383 1.58 -44.22 -12.77
C VAL A 383 0.80 -45.05 -13.80
N GLY A 384 -0.29 -44.47 -14.30
CA GLY A 384 -1.12 -45.01 -15.38
C GLY A 384 -0.65 -44.58 -16.76
N ARG A 385 -1.56 -44.55 -17.74
CA ARG A 385 -1.27 -44.12 -19.12
C ARG A 385 -1.08 -42.61 -19.24
N SER A 386 -1.78 -41.83 -18.43
CA SER A 386 -1.65 -40.36 -18.40
C SER A 386 -0.68 -39.93 -17.29
N PRO A 387 0.11 -38.85 -17.49
CA PRO A 387 1.10 -38.39 -16.49
C PRO A 387 0.52 -38.01 -15.11
N GLY A 388 -0.78 -37.69 -15.06
CA GLY A 388 -1.51 -37.37 -13.82
C GLY A 388 -2.19 -38.56 -13.15
N ASP A 389 -2.33 -39.69 -13.84
CA ASP A 389 -3.06 -40.85 -13.33
C ASP A 389 -2.12 -41.71 -12.48
N PHE A 390 -2.50 -42.04 -11.25
CA PHE A 390 -1.73 -42.94 -10.41
C PHE A 390 -2.58 -43.67 -9.38
N ILE A 391 -2.10 -44.84 -8.97
CA ILE A 391 -2.64 -45.59 -7.83
C ILE A 391 -1.59 -45.70 -6.73
N LEU A 392 -2.05 -46.03 -5.52
CA LEU A 392 -1.21 -46.27 -4.36
C LEU A 392 -0.95 -47.76 -4.19
N ARG A 393 0.31 -48.12 -4.01
CA ARG A 393 0.78 -49.47 -3.71
C ARG A 393 1.29 -49.52 -2.27
N GLY A 394 0.88 -50.54 -1.55
CA GLY A 394 1.36 -50.84 -0.19
C GLY A 394 2.60 -51.73 -0.19
N ARG A 395 2.96 -52.22 1.01
CA ARG A 395 4.04 -53.21 1.16
C ARG A 395 3.69 -54.50 0.43
N GLY A 396 4.66 -55.12 -0.24
CA GLY A 396 4.41 -56.32 -1.06
C GLY A 396 3.75 -56.01 -2.41
N ASP A 397 3.77 -54.74 -2.84
CA ASP A 397 3.24 -54.26 -4.13
C ASP A 397 1.74 -54.55 -4.35
N CYS A 398 0.98 -54.68 -3.27
CA CYS A 398 -0.48 -54.78 -3.32
C CYS A 398 -1.12 -53.40 -3.55
N VAL A 399 -2.32 -53.35 -4.12
CA VAL A 399 -3.05 -52.09 -4.34
C VAL A 399 -3.72 -51.65 -3.03
N ALA A 400 -3.37 -50.46 -2.56
CA ALA A 400 -3.95 -49.89 -1.35
C ALA A 400 -5.41 -49.50 -1.57
N THR A 401 -6.25 -49.68 -0.56
CA THR A 401 -7.63 -49.15 -0.60
C THR A 401 -7.59 -47.65 -0.35
N LEU A 402 -8.25 -46.87 -1.20
CA LEU A 402 -8.35 -45.42 -1.07
C LEU A 402 -9.77 -45.02 -0.64
N TRP A 403 -9.85 -44.13 0.33
CA TRP A 403 -11.07 -43.44 0.72
C TRP A 403 -10.84 -41.94 0.65
N VAL A 404 -11.76 -41.21 0.03
CA VAL A 404 -11.73 -39.74 -0.05
C VAL A 404 -12.96 -39.21 0.66
N ASN A 405 -12.76 -38.39 1.69
CA ASN A 405 -13.85 -37.78 2.46
C ASN A 405 -14.88 -38.79 2.99
N GLY A 406 -14.44 -39.99 3.35
CA GLY A 406 -15.31 -41.07 3.84
C GLY A 406 -15.96 -41.93 2.75
N VAL A 407 -15.77 -41.60 1.47
CA VAL A 407 -16.28 -42.38 0.33
C VAL A 407 -15.17 -43.26 -0.22
N ARG A 408 -15.48 -44.53 -0.51
CA ARG A 408 -14.52 -45.47 -1.08
C ARG A 408 -14.30 -45.15 -2.55
N GLU A 409 -13.05 -44.92 -2.92
CA GLU A 409 -12.68 -44.73 -4.31
C GLU A 409 -12.49 -46.09 -5.01
N PRO A 410 -12.85 -46.20 -6.31
CA PRO A 410 -12.48 -47.36 -7.10
C PRO A 410 -10.95 -47.45 -7.23
N MET A 411 -10.43 -48.68 -7.29
CA MET A 411 -8.99 -48.96 -7.42
C MET A 411 -8.54 -48.82 -8.89
N THR A 412 -8.85 -47.67 -9.49
CA THR A 412 -8.53 -47.32 -10.88
C THR A 412 -7.49 -46.20 -10.92
N PHE A 413 -6.77 -46.08 -12.03
CA PHE A 413 -5.75 -45.05 -12.23
C PHE A 413 -6.33 -43.63 -12.34
N ASP A 414 -7.56 -43.50 -12.86
CA ASP A 414 -8.36 -42.28 -12.78
C ASP A 414 -9.20 -42.32 -11.50
N ASN A 415 -8.62 -41.86 -10.38
CA ASN A 415 -9.28 -41.78 -9.09
C ASN A 415 -9.25 -40.34 -8.56
N MET A 416 -10.05 -40.03 -7.56
CA MET A 416 -10.13 -38.65 -7.06
C MET A 416 -8.82 -38.15 -6.45
N LEU A 417 -7.93 -39.03 -5.97
CA LEU A 417 -6.60 -38.66 -5.46
C LEU A 417 -5.70 -38.04 -6.54
N ALA A 418 -5.81 -38.49 -7.79
CA ALA A 418 -5.11 -37.91 -8.93
C ALA A 418 -5.58 -36.48 -9.29
N ARG A 419 -6.77 -36.08 -8.83
CA ARG A 419 -7.45 -34.83 -9.19
C ARG A 419 -7.46 -33.79 -8.07
N VAL A 420 -7.09 -34.17 -6.84
CA VAL A 420 -7.07 -33.26 -5.70
C VAL A 420 -5.72 -32.54 -5.60
N ASP A 421 -5.78 -31.21 -5.73
CA ASP A 421 -4.64 -30.33 -5.49
C ASP A 421 -4.12 -30.49 -4.05
N LYS A 422 -2.79 -30.58 -3.89
CA LYS A 422 -2.10 -30.72 -2.60
C LYS A 422 -2.53 -29.65 -1.59
N ASP A 423 -2.85 -28.44 -2.04
CA ASP A 423 -3.23 -27.33 -1.19
C ASP A 423 -4.67 -27.46 -0.66
N ASN A 424 -5.48 -28.34 -1.25
CA ASN A 424 -6.82 -28.67 -0.77
C ASN A 424 -6.85 -29.89 0.17
N ILE A 425 -5.73 -30.57 0.36
CA ILE A 425 -5.60 -31.68 1.30
C ILE A 425 -5.49 -31.13 2.72
N ALA A 426 -6.39 -31.58 3.60
CA ALA A 426 -6.32 -31.30 5.03
C ALA A 426 -5.43 -32.32 5.75
N ALA A 427 -5.65 -33.61 5.46
CA ALA A 427 -4.88 -34.71 6.03
C ALA A 427 -4.93 -35.96 5.14
N VAL A 428 -3.90 -36.79 5.24
CA VAL A 428 -3.87 -38.17 4.75
C VAL A 428 -3.50 -39.11 5.89
N GLU A 429 -4.33 -40.14 6.12
CA GLU A 429 -4.07 -41.23 7.06
C GLU A 429 -3.62 -42.46 6.27
N ILE A 430 -2.52 -43.09 6.70
CA ILE A 430 -1.96 -44.28 6.06
C ILE A 430 -1.87 -45.40 7.10
N TYR A 431 -2.59 -46.48 6.84
CA TYR A 431 -2.59 -47.69 7.65
C TYR A 431 -1.86 -48.81 6.91
N PRO A 432 -0.86 -49.46 7.52
CA PRO A 432 -0.07 -50.50 6.85
C PRO A 432 -0.88 -51.73 6.41
N SER A 433 -2.01 -51.99 7.05
CA SER A 433 -2.91 -53.11 6.77
C SER A 433 -4.34 -52.80 7.23
N GLU A 434 -5.31 -53.53 6.68
CA GLU A 434 -6.74 -53.38 6.95
C GLU A 434 -7.09 -53.48 8.44
N ASN A 435 -6.52 -54.45 9.16
CA ASN A 435 -6.76 -54.65 10.60
C ASN A 435 -6.28 -53.50 11.49
N MET A 436 -5.39 -52.63 10.99
CA MET A 436 -4.94 -51.43 11.70
C MET A 436 -5.81 -50.21 11.36
N ALA A 437 -6.57 -50.27 10.26
CA ALA A 437 -7.50 -49.22 9.87
C ALA A 437 -8.76 -49.25 10.74
N PRO A 438 -9.46 -48.10 10.92
CA PRO A 438 -10.74 -48.06 11.63
C PRO A 438 -11.77 -48.95 10.95
N THR A 439 -12.62 -49.62 11.74
CA THR A 439 -13.59 -50.62 11.24
C THR A 439 -14.46 -50.13 10.08
N ARG A 440 -14.82 -48.84 10.07
CA ARG A 440 -15.63 -48.24 8.99
C ARG A 440 -14.92 -48.13 7.63
N PHE A 441 -13.61 -48.32 7.59
CA PHE A 441 -12.76 -48.24 6.40
C PHE A 441 -12.13 -49.57 6.01
N GLN A 442 -12.45 -50.63 6.75
CA GLN A 442 -12.06 -51.99 6.43
C GLN A 442 -12.89 -52.47 5.23
N THR A 443 -12.23 -53.10 4.26
CA THR A 443 -12.84 -53.71 3.08
C THR A 443 -12.55 -55.21 3.09
N PRO A 444 -13.51 -56.04 3.54
CA PRO A 444 -13.29 -57.47 3.72
C PRO A 444 -12.65 -58.12 2.49
N GLY A 445 -11.50 -58.77 2.69
CA GLY A 445 -10.76 -59.45 1.63
C GLY A 445 -9.62 -58.64 1.00
N ASN A 446 -9.38 -57.38 1.40
CA ASN A 446 -8.20 -56.62 1.00
C ASN A 446 -7.21 -56.44 2.16
N SER A 447 -6.20 -57.30 2.23
CA SER A 447 -5.16 -57.25 3.28
C SER A 447 -4.10 -56.13 3.11
N CYS A 448 -4.25 -55.27 2.11
CA CYS A 448 -3.27 -54.21 1.81
C CYS A 448 -3.42 -52.97 2.71
N ALA A 449 -2.58 -51.97 2.44
CA ALA A 449 -2.66 -50.67 3.10
C ALA A 449 -4.01 -49.97 2.85
N VAL A 450 -4.47 -49.22 3.84
CA VAL A 450 -5.68 -48.38 3.74
C VAL A 450 -5.25 -46.93 3.83
N VAL A 451 -5.67 -46.12 2.86
CA VAL A 451 -5.33 -44.70 2.75
C VAL A 451 -6.60 -43.88 2.79
N LEU A 452 -6.67 -42.94 3.73
CA LEU A 452 -7.78 -42.03 3.90
C LEU A 452 -7.33 -40.63 3.55
N LEU A 453 -7.99 -39.96 2.61
CA LEU A 453 -7.74 -38.58 2.24
C LEU A 453 -8.90 -37.70 2.70
N TRP A 454 -8.55 -36.62 3.38
CA TRP A 454 -9.48 -35.62 3.88
C TRP A 454 -9.18 -34.28 3.24
N THR A 455 -10.19 -33.69 2.60
CA THR A 455 -10.09 -32.35 2.00
C THR A 455 -10.42 -31.25 3.00
N LYS A 456 -9.84 -30.07 2.81
CA LYS A 456 -10.12 -28.88 3.64
C LYS A 456 -11.60 -28.48 3.58
N THR A 457 -12.24 -28.63 2.43
CA THR A 457 -13.67 -28.35 2.26
C THR A 457 -14.52 -29.32 3.08
N HIS A 458 -14.21 -30.62 3.10
CA HIS A 458 -14.95 -31.63 3.87
C HIS A 458 -14.82 -31.46 5.38
N ILE A 459 -13.59 -31.25 5.85
CA ILE A 459 -13.31 -31.13 7.29
C ILE A 459 -13.82 -29.79 7.86
N ASN A 460 -13.93 -28.74 7.03
CA ASN A 460 -14.47 -27.44 7.42
C ASN A 460 -15.93 -27.20 6.99
N ALA A 461 -16.60 -28.19 6.41
CA ALA A 461 -17.98 -28.03 5.95
C ALA A 461 -18.89 -27.70 7.15
N ARG A 462 -19.61 -26.57 7.04
CA ARG A 462 -20.70 -26.26 7.96
C ARG A 462 -21.86 -27.20 7.58
N ARG A 463 -22.32 -28.02 8.52
CA ARG A 463 -23.62 -28.70 8.35
C ARG A 463 -24.74 -27.72 8.63
#